data_AF-A0A1U9NLY2-F1
#
_entry.id   AF-A0A1U9NLY2-F1
#
_cell.length_a   1.000
_cell.length_b   1.000
_cell.length_c   1.000
_cell.angle_alpha   90.00
_cell.angle_beta   90.00
_cell.angle_gamma   90.00
#
_symmetry.space_group_name_H-M   'P 1'
#
loop_
_entity.id
_entity.type
_entity.pdbx_description
1 polymer ?
#
loop_
_entity_poly.entity_id
_entity_poly.type
_entity_poly.pdbx_seq_one_letter_code
_entity_poly.pdbx_strand_id
1 'polypeptide(L)'
;MKPKPSILVVLIITSLQTLAAGYSGGTGTANDPFQIATPSDWQQLCTTVNDWDNSFVLTSDIDLMAASPQPVGNLTTPFTGSLNGDGFTISGASLQMPDTNFIGLFGVINGGRISNLNITALNVSADRMSGGLVGQLAAGDVINCHISGTVAGTSDIGGLIGSSSGNVEYCSSSATVNDAAYTGGLIGTNDGTITRCSAACEVSGVGEAGGLVGRTGDNSVISSCWSTGSLVCSSSSVGGLVGLNRGIVQDCYSHASVAGTGTFKKYFGGLIGWNYSGSQCINSFSTGTVNGGTAPSYVGGLVGRNSASVTACFWNTETSGIPTSSGGFAKTTDQLMDIYTFTDAAWDMQNTWNMGHHQTYPYIRLWQSSDFNRDGIVDMQDLANLAQQWLQ
;
A
#
# COMPACT_ATOMS: atom_id res chain seq x y z
N MET A 1 -13.39 13.35 -88.12
CA MET A 1 -12.34 13.26 -87.07
C MET A 1 -13.03 13.17 -85.72
N LYS A 2 -12.97 12.00 -85.05
CA LYS A 2 -13.54 11.82 -83.70
C LYS A 2 -12.45 12.16 -82.66
N PRO A 3 -12.75 12.87 -81.56
CA PRO A 3 -11.75 13.17 -80.55
C PRO A 3 -11.42 11.91 -79.74
N LYS A 4 -10.13 11.67 -79.50
CA LYS A 4 -9.65 10.64 -78.57
C LYS A 4 -9.97 11.04 -77.13
N PRO A 5 -10.43 10.13 -76.25
CA PRO A 5 -10.60 10.45 -74.85
C PRO A 5 -9.24 10.46 -74.15
N SER A 6 -8.90 11.59 -73.53
CA SER A 6 -7.74 11.74 -72.66
C SER A 6 -8.07 11.10 -71.31
N ILE A 7 -7.35 10.04 -70.94
CA ILE A 7 -7.45 9.40 -69.63
C ILE A 7 -6.73 10.30 -68.62
N LEU A 8 -7.50 10.87 -67.69
CA LEU A 8 -6.98 11.59 -66.53
C LEU A 8 -6.52 10.54 -65.49
N VAL A 9 -5.21 10.35 -65.35
CA VAL A 9 -4.63 9.54 -64.27
C VAL A 9 -4.67 10.38 -63.00
N VAL A 10 -5.63 10.10 -62.11
CA VAL A 10 -5.68 10.68 -60.76
C VAL A 10 -4.64 9.96 -59.92
N LEU A 11 -3.51 10.63 -59.67
CA LEU A 11 -2.49 10.18 -58.74
C LEU A 11 -3.01 10.42 -57.31
N ILE A 12 -3.56 9.39 -56.68
CA ILE A 12 -3.94 9.44 -55.26
C ILE A 12 -2.63 9.35 -54.46
N ILE A 13 -2.08 10.50 -54.10
CA ILE A 13 -1.02 10.59 -53.09
C ILE A 13 -1.71 10.36 -51.75
N THR A 14 -1.74 9.10 -51.28
CA THR A 14 -2.02 8.83 -49.87
C THR A 14 -0.84 9.38 -49.09
N SER A 15 -1.01 10.55 -48.46
CA SER A 15 -0.07 11.01 -47.45
C SER A 15 -0.08 9.94 -46.35
N LEU A 16 1.04 9.21 -46.19
CA LEU A 16 1.32 8.61 -44.89
C LEU A 16 1.33 9.77 -43.91
N GLN A 17 0.26 9.90 -43.13
CA GLN A 17 0.36 10.61 -41.87
C GLN A 17 1.39 9.82 -41.07
N THR A 18 2.60 10.36 -40.97
CA THR A 18 3.54 9.96 -39.93
C THR A 18 2.77 10.10 -38.62
N LEU A 19 2.39 8.99 -37.99
CA LEU A 19 2.00 8.98 -36.59
C LEU A 19 3.18 9.62 -35.86
N ALA A 20 3.00 10.86 -35.40
CA ALA A 20 3.97 11.45 -34.49
C ALA A 20 4.09 10.47 -33.33
N ALA A 21 5.32 10.03 -33.05
CA ALA A 21 5.60 9.12 -31.95
C ALA A 21 4.99 9.74 -30.67
N GLY A 22 3.94 9.10 -30.16
CA GLY A 22 3.16 9.64 -29.05
C GLY A 22 3.93 9.64 -27.73
N TYR A 23 4.80 8.66 -27.58
CA TYR A 23 5.67 8.54 -26.43
C TYR A 23 7.12 8.61 -26.89
N SER A 24 8.05 8.74 -25.95
CA SER A 24 9.49 8.77 -26.22
C SER A 24 10.04 7.51 -26.91
N GLY A 25 9.26 6.43 -26.99
CA GLY A 25 9.60 5.22 -27.73
C GLY A 25 8.57 4.09 -27.53
N GLY A 26 8.81 2.96 -28.20
CA GLY A 26 8.02 1.74 -28.09
C GLY A 26 6.72 1.74 -28.90
N THR A 27 6.07 0.57 -28.93
CA THR A 27 4.82 0.31 -29.66
C THR A 27 3.63 -0.03 -28.74
N GLY A 28 3.85 -0.04 -27.43
CA GLY A 28 2.80 -0.34 -26.44
C GLY A 28 2.55 -1.83 -26.23
N THR A 29 3.33 -2.70 -26.88
CA THR A 29 3.22 -4.16 -26.70
C THR A 29 4.04 -4.62 -25.49
N ALA A 30 3.75 -5.81 -24.96
CA ALA A 30 4.48 -6.34 -23.80
C ALA A 30 6.00 -6.48 -24.02
N ASN A 31 6.44 -6.72 -25.27
CA ASN A 31 7.87 -6.85 -25.62
C ASN A 31 8.51 -5.53 -26.06
N ASP A 32 7.70 -4.51 -26.30
CA ASP A 32 8.13 -3.19 -26.75
C ASP A 32 7.18 -2.13 -26.17
N PRO A 33 7.19 -1.94 -24.83
CA PRO A 33 6.28 -1.06 -24.13
C PRO A 33 6.51 0.40 -24.51
N PHE A 34 5.46 1.22 -24.44
CA PHE A 34 5.60 2.66 -24.58
C PHE A 34 6.53 3.22 -23.50
N GLN A 35 7.49 4.04 -23.92
CA GLN A 35 8.50 4.61 -23.03
C GLN A 35 8.04 5.98 -22.52
N ILE A 36 7.93 6.11 -21.20
CA ILE A 36 7.62 7.36 -20.53
C ILE A 36 8.92 7.94 -19.99
N ALA A 37 9.47 8.95 -20.68
CA ALA A 37 10.72 9.61 -20.32
C ALA A 37 10.51 11.04 -19.83
N THR A 38 9.37 11.65 -20.15
CA THR A 38 9.12 13.07 -19.91
C THR A 38 7.76 13.33 -19.27
N PRO A 39 7.57 14.50 -18.63
CA PRO A 39 6.25 14.93 -18.17
C PRO A 39 5.21 14.99 -19.30
N SER A 40 5.64 15.26 -20.54
CA SER A 40 4.77 15.26 -21.72
C SER A 40 4.29 13.86 -22.09
N ASP A 41 5.16 12.83 -21.99
CA ASP A 41 4.75 11.43 -22.19
C ASP A 41 3.71 11.01 -21.14
N TRP A 42 3.91 11.42 -19.89
CA TRP A 42 2.94 11.16 -18.82
C TRP A 42 1.60 11.85 -19.08
N GLN A 43 1.63 13.13 -19.48
CA GLN A 43 0.41 13.87 -19.85
C GLN A 43 -0.30 13.23 -21.04
N GLN A 44 0.44 12.66 -21.98
CA GLN A 44 -0.14 11.91 -23.09
C GLN A 44 -0.83 10.64 -22.60
N LEU A 45 -0.22 9.87 -21.69
CA LEU A 45 -0.87 8.71 -21.06
C LEU A 45 -2.18 9.12 -20.37
N CYS A 46 -2.21 10.27 -19.70
CA CYS A 46 -3.42 10.76 -19.03
C CYS A 46 -4.59 11.05 -19.99
N THR A 47 -4.30 11.34 -21.26
CA THR A 47 -5.29 11.83 -22.23
C THR A 47 -5.59 10.84 -23.36
N THR A 48 -4.75 9.84 -23.58
CA THR A 48 -4.90 8.85 -24.66
C THR A 48 -5.58 7.59 -24.14
N VAL A 49 -6.89 7.67 -23.93
CA VAL A 49 -7.73 6.59 -23.36
C VAL A 49 -7.58 5.25 -24.08
N ASN A 50 -7.35 5.28 -25.40
CA ASN A 50 -7.17 4.06 -26.21
C ASN A 50 -5.84 3.34 -25.94
N ASP A 51 -4.93 3.91 -25.16
CA ASP A 51 -3.69 3.25 -24.78
C ASP A 51 -3.75 2.60 -23.38
N TRP A 52 -4.86 2.73 -22.64
CA TRP A 52 -4.94 2.28 -21.24
C TRP A 52 -4.98 0.74 -21.06
N ASP A 53 -4.97 -0.02 -22.16
CA ASP A 53 -4.80 -1.47 -22.21
C ASP A 53 -3.39 -1.90 -22.67
N ASN A 54 -2.50 -0.94 -22.99
CA ASN A 54 -1.15 -1.20 -23.46
C ASN A 54 -0.12 -1.32 -22.33
N SER A 55 1.11 -1.70 -22.71
CA SER A 55 2.26 -1.78 -21.81
C SER A 55 3.12 -0.51 -21.86
N PHE A 56 3.54 -0.05 -20.70
CA PHE A 56 4.32 1.15 -20.47
C PHE A 56 5.53 0.86 -19.58
N VAL A 57 6.63 1.57 -19.81
CA VAL A 57 7.83 1.53 -18.98
C VAL A 57 8.37 2.95 -18.76
N LEU A 58 8.80 3.27 -17.54
CA LEU A 58 9.57 4.49 -17.29
C LEU A 58 11.00 4.28 -17.75
N THR A 59 11.58 5.28 -18.41
CA THR A 59 12.99 5.25 -18.84
C THR A 59 13.83 6.35 -18.19
N SER A 60 13.22 7.16 -17.33
CA SER A 60 13.86 8.20 -16.53
C SER A 60 12.92 8.64 -15.40
N ASP A 61 13.46 9.36 -14.42
CA ASP A 61 12.65 10.07 -13.43
C ASP A 61 11.81 11.16 -14.09
N ILE A 62 10.60 11.38 -13.57
CA ILE A 62 9.61 12.32 -14.11
C ILE A 62 9.17 13.30 -13.02
N ASP A 63 9.38 14.59 -13.25
CA ASP A 63 8.85 15.64 -12.38
C ASP A 63 7.55 16.23 -12.95
N LEU A 64 6.45 16.02 -12.23
CA LEU A 64 5.10 16.44 -12.61
C LEU A 64 4.66 17.77 -11.96
N MET A 65 5.55 18.49 -11.27
CA MET A 65 5.22 19.75 -10.59
C MET A 65 4.55 20.79 -11.50
N ALA A 66 4.93 20.84 -12.78
CA ALA A 66 4.35 21.76 -13.76
C ALA A 66 3.23 21.14 -14.62
N ALA A 67 2.91 19.85 -14.46
CA ALA A 67 2.10 19.09 -15.41
C ALA A 67 0.62 18.96 -15.03
N SER A 68 0.24 19.14 -13.74
CA SER A 68 -1.14 18.97 -13.24
C SER A 68 -1.85 17.72 -13.79
N PRO A 69 -1.32 16.52 -13.50
CA PRO A 69 -1.77 15.28 -14.13
C PRO A 69 -3.25 14.98 -13.82
N GLN A 70 -3.92 14.33 -14.76
CA GLN A 70 -5.26 13.76 -14.56
C GLN A 70 -5.15 12.26 -14.24
N PRO A 71 -6.09 11.68 -13.49
CA PRO A 71 -6.08 10.25 -13.23
C PRO A 71 -6.16 9.41 -14.51
N VAL A 72 -5.29 8.41 -14.61
CA VAL A 72 -5.32 7.38 -15.66
C VAL A 72 -6.34 6.30 -15.30
N GLY A 73 -7.28 5.99 -16.18
CA GLY A 73 -8.36 5.04 -15.90
C GLY A 73 -9.53 5.64 -15.10
N ASN A 74 -10.75 5.25 -15.44
CA ASN A 74 -11.98 5.66 -14.75
C ASN A 74 -13.02 4.54 -14.76
N LEU A 75 -14.21 4.77 -14.16
CA LEU A 75 -15.26 3.75 -14.06
C LEU A 75 -15.79 3.26 -15.43
N THR A 76 -15.76 4.10 -16.46
CA THR A 76 -16.22 3.75 -17.81
C THR A 76 -15.13 3.01 -18.58
N THR A 77 -13.90 3.50 -18.49
CA THR A 77 -12.72 2.91 -19.13
C THR A 77 -11.62 2.75 -18.08
N PRO A 78 -11.58 1.62 -17.35
CA PRO A 78 -10.53 1.38 -16.37
C PRO A 78 -9.18 1.14 -17.06
N PHE A 79 -8.10 1.40 -16.34
CA PHE A 79 -6.78 0.97 -16.79
C PHE A 79 -6.67 -0.56 -16.67
N THR A 80 -6.32 -1.22 -17.77
CA THR A 80 -6.19 -2.67 -17.87
C THR A 80 -4.81 -3.12 -18.37
N GLY A 81 -3.99 -2.16 -18.80
CA GLY A 81 -2.63 -2.39 -19.26
C GLY A 81 -1.62 -2.56 -18.11
N SER A 82 -0.35 -2.29 -18.41
CA SER A 82 0.73 -2.43 -17.44
C SER A 82 1.66 -1.21 -17.41
N LEU A 83 2.03 -0.72 -16.23
CA LEU A 83 3.09 0.26 -16.04
C LEU A 83 4.23 -0.33 -15.21
N ASN A 84 5.42 -0.47 -15.79
CA ASN A 84 6.65 -0.77 -15.05
C ASN A 84 7.44 0.51 -14.82
N GLY A 85 7.61 0.91 -13.56
CA GLY A 85 8.43 2.06 -13.18
C GLY A 85 9.93 1.82 -13.32
N ASP A 86 10.37 0.56 -13.48
CA ASP A 86 11.79 0.18 -13.60
C ASP A 86 12.72 0.75 -12.50
N GLY A 87 12.14 1.06 -11.34
CA GLY A 87 12.83 1.70 -10.21
C GLY A 87 12.92 3.22 -10.28
N PHE A 88 12.46 3.85 -11.37
CA PHE A 88 12.40 5.30 -11.51
C PHE A 88 11.33 5.95 -10.63
N THR A 89 11.47 7.26 -10.48
CA THR A 89 10.65 8.08 -9.59
C THR A 89 9.74 9.02 -10.39
N ILE A 90 8.48 9.10 -9.96
CA ILE A 90 7.57 10.20 -10.31
C ILE A 90 7.51 11.16 -9.12
N SER A 91 7.81 12.44 -9.33
CA SER A 91 7.82 13.45 -8.26
C SER A 91 6.84 14.60 -8.51
N GLY A 92 6.44 15.28 -7.43
CA GLY A 92 5.83 16.61 -7.50
C GLY A 92 4.41 16.66 -8.07
N ALA A 93 3.77 15.53 -8.31
CA ALA A 93 2.40 15.48 -8.81
C ALA A 93 1.42 16.10 -7.80
N SER A 94 0.48 16.89 -8.31
CA SER A 94 -0.58 17.52 -7.51
C SER A 94 -1.93 17.28 -8.17
N LEU A 95 -2.83 16.57 -7.48
CA LEU A 95 -4.19 16.26 -7.91
C LEU A 95 -5.18 16.83 -6.89
N GLN A 96 -5.68 18.03 -7.14
CA GLN A 96 -6.57 18.76 -6.22
C GLN A 96 -8.00 18.76 -6.75
N MET A 97 -8.76 17.71 -6.42
CA MET A 97 -10.10 17.42 -6.92
C MET A 97 -11.05 17.03 -5.78
N PRO A 98 -11.28 17.91 -4.77
CA PRO A 98 -11.90 17.56 -3.48
C PRO A 98 -13.34 17.03 -3.57
N ASP A 99 -14.04 17.27 -4.68
CA ASP A 99 -15.41 16.81 -4.91
C ASP A 99 -15.47 15.61 -5.87
N THR A 100 -14.34 14.97 -6.14
CA THR A 100 -14.22 13.88 -7.12
C THR A 100 -13.76 12.59 -6.45
N ASN A 101 -14.37 11.48 -6.87
CA ASN A 101 -14.01 10.14 -6.40
C ASN A 101 -12.91 9.51 -7.27
N PHE A 102 -12.28 8.46 -6.77
CA PHE A 102 -11.33 7.64 -7.54
C PHE A 102 -10.10 8.44 -7.97
N ILE A 103 -9.50 9.18 -7.04
CA ILE A 103 -8.33 10.01 -7.34
C ILE A 103 -7.05 9.31 -6.90
N GLY A 104 -6.13 9.24 -7.85
CA GLY A 104 -4.72 8.87 -7.73
C GLY A 104 -4.07 9.14 -9.08
N LEU A 105 -2.77 8.88 -9.22
CA LEU A 105 -2.14 8.87 -10.55
C LEU A 105 -2.91 7.95 -11.52
N PHE A 106 -3.46 6.87 -10.99
CA PHE A 106 -4.45 6.02 -11.62
C PHE A 106 -5.78 6.14 -10.87
N GLY A 107 -6.86 6.45 -11.58
CA GLY A 107 -8.17 6.59 -10.97
C GLY A 107 -8.78 5.22 -10.66
N VAL A 108 -9.00 4.42 -11.71
CA VAL A 108 -9.54 3.05 -11.60
C VAL A 108 -8.69 2.07 -12.40
N ILE A 109 -8.24 1.01 -11.73
CA ILE A 109 -7.57 -0.14 -12.34
C ILE A 109 -8.48 -1.36 -12.22
N ASN A 110 -8.66 -2.09 -13.32
CA ASN A 110 -9.44 -3.33 -13.34
C ASN A 110 -8.75 -4.38 -14.21
N GLY A 111 -7.87 -5.17 -13.59
CA GLY A 111 -7.07 -6.20 -14.25
C GLY A 111 -5.70 -5.71 -14.74
N GLY A 112 -5.41 -4.42 -14.60
CA GLY A 112 -4.09 -3.85 -14.92
C GLY A 112 -3.04 -4.11 -13.86
N ARG A 113 -1.78 -3.79 -14.19
CA ARG A 113 -0.62 -3.98 -13.31
C ARG A 113 0.23 -2.72 -13.20
N ILE A 114 0.62 -2.35 -11.98
CA ILE A 114 1.63 -1.32 -11.74
C ILE A 114 2.75 -1.94 -10.91
N SER A 115 4.00 -1.73 -11.32
CA SER A 115 5.13 -2.25 -10.55
C SER A 115 6.38 -1.40 -10.58
N ASN A 116 7.25 -1.57 -9.57
CA ASN A 116 8.60 -1.01 -9.47
C ASN A 116 8.63 0.52 -9.60
N LEU A 117 7.75 1.21 -8.87
CA LEU A 117 7.54 2.64 -9.04
C LEU A 117 7.73 3.38 -7.71
N ASN A 118 8.58 4.40 -7.74
CA ASN A 118 8.74 5.32 -6.64
C ASN A 118 7.91 6.59 -6.89
N ILE A 119 7.18 7.06 -5.89
CA ILE A 119 6.39 8.28 -5.95
C ILE A 119 6.76 9.18 -4.77
N THR A 120 7.16 10.42 -5.06
CA THR A 120 7.60 11.36 -4.03
C THR A 120 6.96 12.72 -4.16
N ALA A 121 6.85 13.43 -3.03
CA ALA A 121 6.28 14.78 -2.97
C ALA A 121 4.90 14.90 -3.65
N LEU A 122 4.07 13.86 -3.53
CA LEU A 122 2.71 13.86 -4.06
C LEU A 122 1.79 14.72 -3.18
N ASN A 123 0.83 15.42 -3.77
CA ASN A 123 -0.25 16.09 -3.05
C ASN A 123 -1.62 15.78 -3.67
N VAL A 124 -2.43 14.98 -2.99
CA VAL A 124 -3.77 14.58 -3.44
C VAL A 124 -4.84 15.11 -2.49
N SER A 125 -5.90 15.68 -3.06
CA SER A 125 -7.15 16.03 -2.38
C SER A 125 -8.33 15.54 -3.22
N ALA A 126 -9.23 14.78 -2.60
CA ALA A 126 -10.33 14.07 -3.26
C ALA A 126 -11.56 13.95 -2.35
N ASP A 127 -12.69 13.45 -2.88
CA ASP A 127 -13.85 13.09 -2.05
C ASP A 127 -13.67 11.67 -1.47
N ARG A 128 -14.00 10.62 -2.25
CA ARG A 128 -13.91 9.22 -1.80
C ARG A 128 -13.00 8.36 -2.65
N MET A 129 -12.50 7.27 -2.06
CA MET A 129 -11.69 6.24 -2.73
C MET A 129 -10.48 6.87 -3.39
N SER A 130 -9.61 7.45 -2.56
CA SER A 130 -8.42 8.13 -3.04
C SER A 130 -7.16 7.51 -2.45
N GLY A 131 -6.21 7.25 -3.34
CA GLY A 131 -4.87 6.82 -2.99
C GLY A 131 -3.87 7.65 -3.76
N GLY A 132 -2.65 7.74 -3.25
CA GLY A 132 -1.64 8.51 -3.97
C GLY A 132 -1.30 7.91 -5.33
N LEU A 133 -1.24 6.57 -5.43
CA LEU A 133 -1.04 5.86 -6.68
C LEU A 133 -2.37 5.48 -7.34
N VAL A 134 -3.28 4.83 -6.60
CA VAL A 134 -4.54 4.29 -7.16
C VAL A 134 -5.75 4.77 -6.35
N GLY A 135 -6.76 5.34 -7.01
CA GLY A 135 -8.05 5.60 -6.38
C GLY A 135 -8.76 4.29 -6.00
N GLN A 136 -9.06 3.46 -7.00
CA GLN A 136 -9.63 2.13 -6.84
C GLN A 136 -8.89 1.06 -7.65
N LEU A 137 -8.42 0.02 -6.96
CA LEU A 137 -7.93 -1.23 -7.55
C LEU A 137 -9.05 -2.27 -7.51
N ALA A 138 -9.91 -2.31 -8.54
CA ALA A 138 -11.03 -3.24 -8.60
C ALA A 138 -10.58 -4.69 -8.83
N ALA A 139 -9.52 -4.87 -9.60
CA ALA A 139 -8.79 -6.12 -9.80
C ALA A 139 -7.40 -5.77 -10.35
N GLY A 140 -6.46 -6.72 -10.29
CA GLY A 140 -5.10 -6.54 -10.79
C GLY A 140 -4.06 -6.45 -9.68
N ASP A 141 -2.88 -5.95 -10.03
CA ASP A 141 -1.67 -6.03 -9.20
C ASP A 141 -1.00 -4.67 -9.01
N VAL A 142 -0.62 -4.36 -7.76
CA VAL A 142 0.27 -3.24 -7.42
C VAL A 142 1.45 -3.80 -6.63
N ILE A 143 2.63 -3.81 -7.25
CA ILE A 143 3.79 -4.58 -6.75
C ILE A 143 5.03 -3.71 -6.65
N ASN A 144 5.71 -3.68 -5.50
CA ASN A 144 6.97 -2.96 -5.33
C ASN A 144 6.82 -1.46 -5.68
N CYS A 145 5.78 -0.84 -5.11
CA CYS A 145 5.48 0.57 -5.27
C CYS A 145 5.60 1.30 -3.94
N HIS A 146 6.25 2.47 -3.96
CA HIS A 146 6.61 3.20 -2.75
C HIS A 146 6.17 4.65 -2.87
N ILE A 147 5.51 5.18 -1.84
CA ILE A 147 4.92 6.51 -1.90
C ILE A 147 5.19 7.38 -0.68
N SER A 148 5.46 8.67 -0.94
CA SER A 148 5.51 9.74 0.05
C SER A 148 4.78 10.99 -0.45
N GLY A 149 4.32 11.82 0.48
CA GLY A 149 3.50 13.00 0.17
C GLY A 149 2.29 13.11 1.10
N THR A 150 1.25 13.78 0.63
CA THR A 150 0.00 13.99 1.37
C THR A 150 -1.18 13.49 0.55
N VAL A 151 -2.08 12.74 1.20
CA VAL A 151 -3.36 12.30 0.62
C VAL A 151 -4.49 12.70 1.57
N ALA A 152 -5.44 13.46 1.08
CA ALA A 152 -6.60 13.92 1.84
C ALA A 152 -7.91 13.60 1.12
N GLY A 153 -8.96 13.33 1.90
CA GLY A 153 -10.32 13.21 1.41
C GLY A 153 -11.30 12.86 2.52
N THR A 154 -12.50 12.45 2.15
CA THR A 154 -13.62 12.27 3.09
C THR A 154 -13.85 10.81 3.51
N SER A 155 -13.55 9.83 2.63
CA SER A 155 -13.77 8.40 2.90
C SER A 155 -12.91 7.51 2.01
N ASP A 156 -12.50 6.34 2.53
CA ASP A 156 -11.70 5.35 1.78
C ASP A 156 -10.39 5.96 1.26
N ILE A 157 -9.60 6.51 2.18
CA ILE A 157 -8.35 7.21 1.86
C ILE A 157 -7.16 6.38 2.33
N GLY A 158 -6.26 6.07 1.39
CA GLY A 158 -4.99 5.39 1.66
C GLY A 158 -3.81 6.19 1.16
N GLY A 159 -2.63 6.03 1.77
CA GLY A 159 -1.42 6.66 1.24
C GLY A 159 -1.09 6.17 -0.18
N LEU A 160 -1.29 4.88 -0.47
CA LEU A 160 -1.05 4.28 -1.78
C LEU A 160 -2.34 4.03 -2.56
N ILE A 161 -3.33 3.37 -1.95
CA ILE A 161 -4.58 2.96 -2.61
C ILE A 161 -5.79 3.38 -1.78
N GLY A 162 -6.80 3.99 -2.40
CA GLY A 162 -8.05 4.31 -1.69
C GLY A 162 -8.85 3.08 -1.31
N SER A 163 -9.23 2.29 -2.33
CA SER A 163 -9.97 1.03 -2.17
C SER A 163 -9.36 -0.09 -3.01
N SER A 164 -9.17 -1.27 -2.43
CA SER A 164 -8.55 -2.42 -3.10
C SER A 164 -9.38 -3.69 -2.99
N SER A 165 -9.62 -4.34 -4.12
CA SER A 165 -10.06 -5.73 -4.26
C SER A 165 -9.02 -6.59 -5.02
N GLY A 166 -7.88 -6.01 -5.37
CA GLY A 166 -6.78 -6.68 -6.07
C GLY A 166 -5.69 -7.22 -5.13
N ASN A 167 -4.50 -7.42 -5.69
CA ASN A 167 -3.32 -7.89 -4.97
C ASN A 167 -2.29 -6.77 -4.83
N VAL A 168 -1.79 -6.58 -3.60
CA VAL A 168 -0.82 -5.53 -3.27
C VAL A 168 0.37 -6.18 -2.55
N GLU A 169 1.55 -6.12 -3.16
CA GLU A 169 2.73 -6.84 -2.69
C GLU A 169 3.97 -5.95 -2.64
N TYR A 170 4.80 -6.08 -1.61
CA TYR A 170 6.07 -5.34 -1.45
C TYR A 170 5.93 -3.80 -1.53
N CYS A 171 4.75 -3.28 -1.22
CA CYS A 171 4.50 -1.85 -1.30
C CYS A 171 4.76 -1.15 0.04
N SER A 172 5.10 0.14 -0.01
CA SER A 172 5.21 0.95 1.20
C SER A 172 4.65 2.35 1.05
N SER A 173 4.24 2.92 2.18
CA SER A 173 3.86 4.33 2.26
C SER A 173 4.50 5.01 3.46
N SER A 174 4.94 6.25 3.26
CA SER A 174 5.31 7.20 4.31
C SER A 174 4.53 8.51 4.15
N ALA A 175 3.31 8.43 3.61
CA ALA A 175 2.48 9.59 3.35
C ALA A 175 1.82 10.11 4.64
N THR A 176 1.45 11.38 4.64
CA THR A 176 0.48 11.95 5.60
C THR A 176 -0.93 11.74 5.04
N VAL A 177 -1.79 11.07 5.80
CA VAL A 177 -3.16 10.72 5.39
C VAL A 177 -4.18 11.34 6.34
N ASN A 178 -5.07 12.20 5.84
CA ASN A 178 -5.86 13.09 6.70
C ASN A 178 -7.39 12.98 6.57
N ASP A 179 -8.04 13.17 7.73
CA ASP A 179 -9.44 13.56 7.96
C ASP A 179 -10.56 12.73 7.30
N ALA A 180 -10.30 11.47 6.99
CA ALA A 180 -11.27 10.59 6.35
C ALA A 180 -12.03 9.65 7.31
N ALA A 181 -13.18 9.16 6.85
CA ALA A 181 -14.01 8.18 7.54
C ALA A 181 -13.37 6.79 7.57
N TYR A 182 -12.74 6.34 6.49
CA TYR A 182 -11.98 5.09 6.46
C TYR A 182 -10.56 5.41 6.02
N THR A 183 -9.61 5.34 6.94
CA THR A 183 -8.26 5.87 6.71
C THR A 183 -7.21 4.79 6.98
N GLY A 184 -6.39 4.47 5.98
CA GLY A 184 -5.23 3.62 6.16
C GLY A 184 -3.95 4.33 5.75
N GLY A 185 -2.84 4.07 6.44
CA GLY A 185 -1.55 4.59 5.98
C GLY A 185 -1.16 4.08 4.59
N LEU A 186 -1.50 2.83 4.26
CA LEU A 186 -1.29 2.26 2.92
C LEU A 186 -2.58 2.20 2.11
N ILE A 187 -3.64 1.59 2.67
CA ILE A 187 -4.92 1.37 1.97
C ILE A 187 -6.10 1.80 2.83
N GLY A 188 -7.02 2.60 2.29
CA GLY A 188 -8.24 3.00 3.01
C GLY A 188 -9.14 1.81 3.35
N THR A 189 -9.65 1.15 2.31
CA THR A 189 -10.49 -0.06 2.41
C THR A 189 -9.90 -1.20 1.59
N ASN A 190 -9.80 -2.40 2.16
CA ASN A 190 -9.30 -3.59 1.48
C ASN A 190 -10.28 -4.76 1.54
N ASP A 191 -10.65 -5.33 0.41
CA ASP A 191 -11.30 -6.65 0.27
C ASP A 191 -10.44 -7.63 -0.54
N GLY A 192 -9.21 -7.24 -0.90
CA GLY A 192 -8.23 -8.04 -1.63
C GLY A 192 -7.12 -8.61 -0.74
N THR A 193 -5.96 -8.90 -1.35
CA THR A 193 -4.79 -9.44 -0.64
C THR A 193 -3.71 -8.38 -0.50
N ILE A 194 -3.14 -8.25 0.70
CA ILE A 194 -1.99 -7.41 1.01
C ILE A 194 -0.90 -8.29 1.61
N THR A 195 0.27 -8.32 0.99
CA THR A 195 1.37 -9.19 1.41
C THR A 195 2.70 -8.45 1.43
N ARG A 196 3.44 -8.56 2.53
CA ARG A 196 4.78 -7.95 2.67
C ARG A 196 4.81 -6.44 2.42
N CYS A 197 3.77 -5.75 2.88
CA CYS A 197 3.66 -4.30 2.74
C CYS A 197 3.89 -3.58 4.08
N SER A 198 4.24 -2.30 4.00
CA SER A 198 4.51 -1.49 5.19
C SER A 198 3.98 -0.07 5.13
N ALA A 199 3.74 0.51 6.31
CA ALA A 199 3.33 1.91 6.43
C ALA A 199 4.01 2.62 7.61
N ALA A 200 4.72 3.69 7.29
CA ALA A 200 5.32 4.63 8.23
C ALA A 200 4.64 6.00 8.11
N CYS A 201 3.31 6.00 8.19
CA CYS A 201 2.47 7.16 7.87
C CYS A 201 2.07 7.97 9.10
N GLU A 202 1.83 9.26 8.91
CA GLU A 202 1.07 10.08 9.84
C GLU A 202 -0.40 10.00 9.45
N VAL A 203 -1.25 9.49 10.33
CA VAL A 203 -2.67 9.25 10.03
C VAL A 203 -3.55 10.04 10.99
N SER A 204 -4.42 10.87 10.42
CA SER A 204 -5.57 11.45 11.12
C SER A 204 -6.87 10.95 10.47
N GLY A 205 -7.82 10.50 11.29
CA GLY A 205 -9.07 9.90 10.82
C GLY A 205 -10.23 10.06 11.79
N VAL A 206 -11.44 10.17 11.23
CA VAL A 206 -12.67 10.46 11.97
C VAL A 206 -13.62 9.25 12.11
N GLY A 207 -13.36 8.13 11.41
CA GLY A 207 -14.23 6.93 11.43
C GLY A 207 -13.59 5.61 11.86
N GLU A 208 -13.00 4.82 10.97
CA GLU A 208 -12.19 3.63 11.21
C GLU A 208 -10.78 3.91 10.66
N ALA A 209 -9.73 3.77 11.48
CA ALA A 209 -8.39 4.18 11.12
C ALA A 209 -7.35 3.10 11.47
N GLY A 210 -6.44 2.81 10.54
CA GLY A 210 -5.35 1.87 10.76
C GLY A 210 -4.03 2.38 10.21
N GLY A 211 -2.92 2.02 10.84
CA GLY A 211 -1.61 2.46 10.37
C GLY A 211 -1.27 1.87 9.00
N LEU A 212 -1.77 0.69 8.67
CA LEU A 212 -1.69 0.09 7.34
C LEU A 212 -3.03 0.18 6.60
N VAL A 213 -4.10 -0.32 7.22
CA VAL A 213 -5.44 -0.44 6.58
C VAL A 213 -6.53 0.15 7.47
N GLY A 214 -7.37 1.03 6.94
CA GLY A 214 -8.51 1.57 7.68
C GLY A 214 -9.55 0.51 7.99
N ARG A 215 -10.08 -0.11 6.95
CA ARG A 215 -11.13 -1.13 7.03
C ARG A 215 -10.85 -2.31 6.12
N THR A 216 -11.16 -3.51 6.61
CA THR A 216 -11.16 -4.72 5.78
C THR A 216 -12.57 -5.22 5.49
N GLY A 217 -12.75 -5.81 4.32
CA GLY A 217 -13.91 -6.61 3.93
C GLY A 217 -13.76 -8.07 4.34
N ASP A 218 -14.78 -8.87 4.04
CA ASP A 218 -14.87 -10.27 4.49
C ASP A 218 -13.90 -11.19 3.73
N ASN A 219 -13.47 -10.80 2.52
CA ASN A 219 -12.52 -11.57 1.71
C ASN A 219 -11.06 -11.13 1.90
N SER A 220 -10.84 -10.09 2.71
CA SER A 220 -9.52 -9.48 2.91
C SER A 220 -8.53 -10.44 3.55
N VAL A 221 -7.32 -10.50 3.00
CA VAL A 221 -6.16 -11.18 3.61
C VAL A 221 -5.01 -10.19 3.73
N ILE A 222 -4.55 -9.95 4.95
CA ILE A 222 -3.38 -9.14 5.25
C ILE A 222 -2.34 -10.07 5.86
N SER A 223 -1.20 -10.23 5.20
CA SER A 223 -0.16 -11.16 5.62
C SER A 223 1.24 -10.57 5.59
N SER A 224 2.07 -10.87 6.58
CA SER A 224 3.47 -10.42 6.60
C SER A 224 3.64 -8.89 6.49
N CYS A 225 2.69 -8.12 7.05
CA CYS A 225 2.67 -6.65 6.92
C CYS A 225 2.97 -5.95 8.24
N TRP A 226 3.43 -4.70 8.17
CA TRP A 226 3.73 -3.94 9.38
C TRP A 226 3.50 -2.44 9.30
N SER A 227 3.40 -1.81 10.48
CA SER A 227 3.28 -0.36 10.60
C SER A 227 4.15 0.21 11.73
N THR A 228 4.67 1.42 11.53
CA THR A 228 5.53 2.11 12.51
C THR A 228 5.18 3.59 12.70
N GLY A 229 4.18 4.09 11.97
CA GLY A 229 3.78 5.50 11.95
C GLY A 229 3.06 5.99 13.20
N SER A 230 2.44 7.17 13.11
CA SER A 230 1.69 7.79 14.20
C SER A 230 0.24 8.01 13.81
N LEU A 231 -0.68 7.59 14.68
CA LEU A 231 -2.11 7.75 14.49
C LEU A 231 -2.66 8.69 15.55
N VAL A 232 -3.19 9.84 15.11
CA VAL A 232 -3.89 10.80 15.97
C VAL A 232 -5.31 10.95 15.47
N CYS A 233 -6.24 10.22 16.09
CA CYS A 233 -7.55 9.99 15.50
C CYS A 233 -8.71 10.36 16.46
N SER A 234 -9.72 11.01 15.90
CA SER A 234 -11.01 11.24 16.58
C SER A 234 -12.03 10.11 16.29
N SER A 235 -11.59 9.10 15.55
CA SER A 235 -12.23 7.86 15.11
C SER A 235 -12.91 6.97 16.16
N SER A 236 -13.82 6.12 15.68
CA SER A 236 -14.57 5.09 16.41
C SER A 236 -13.75 3.81 16.70
N SER A 237 -12.88 3.42 15.77
CA SER A 237 -12.04 2.22 15.83
C SER A 237 -10.66 2.54 15.28
N VAL A 238 -9.62 2.43 16.12
CA VAL A 238 -8.25 2.77 15.75
C VAL A 238 -7.34 1.61 16.10
N GLY A 239 -6.64 1.07 15.10
CA GLY A 239 -5.63 0.04 15.30
C GLY A 239 -4.28 0.50 14.79
N GLY A 240 -3.19 0.16 15.48
CA GLY A 240 -1.86 0.51 14.97
C GLY A 240 -1.59 -0.09 13.58
N LEU A 241 -2.18 -1.23 13.23
CA LEU A 241 -2.15 -1.82 11.89
C LEU A 241 -3.49 -1.69 11.15
N VAL A 242 -4.58 -2.17 11.76
CA VAL A 242 -5.92 -2.25 11.13
C VAL A 242 -6.98 -1.60 12.01
N GLY A 243 -7.77 -0.67 11.47
CA GLY A 243 -8.88 -0.06 12.20
C GLY A 243 -10.00 -1.06 12.52
N LEU A 244 -10.69 -1.54 11.48
CA LEU A 244 -11.70 -2.60 11.57
C LEU A 244 -11.27 -3.84 10.77
N ASN A 245 -11.14 -4.97 11.48
CA ASN A 245 -10.88 -6.27 10.88
C ASN A 245 -12.18 -7.07 10.66
N ARG A 246 -12.49 -7.45 9.42
CA ARG A 246 -13.56 -8.38 9.03
C ARG A 246 -13.01 -9.61 8.28
N GLY A 247 -11.73 -9.60 7.92
CA GLY A 247 -11.06 -10.70 7.20
C GLY A 247 -9.97 -11.37 8.04
N ILE A 248 -8.84 -11.68 7.41
CA ILE A 248 -7.69 -12.34 8.02
C ILE A 248 -6.53 -11.34 8.16
N VAL A 249 -6.01 -11.22 9.39
CA VAL A 249 -4.74 -10.57 9.69
C VAL A 249 -3.80 -11.64 10.23
N GLN A 250 -2.73 -11.96 9.50
CA GLN A 250 -1.80 -13.02 9.90
C GLN A 250 -0.35 -12.59 9.74
N ASP A 251 0.51 -13.03 10.66
CA ASP A 251 1.94 -12.74 10.59
C ASP A 251 2.22 -11.23 10.44
N CYS A 252 1.57 -10.38 11.23
CA CYS A 252 1.71 -8.93 11.12
C CYS A 252 2.19 -8.30 12.42
N TYR A 253 2.75 -7.08 12.33
CA TYR A 253 3.12 -6.35 13.54
C TYR A 253 2.91 -4.85 13.46
N SER A 254 2.76 -4.22 14.62
CA SER A 254 2.64 -2.77 14.73
C SER A 254 3.53 -2.22 15.84
N HIS A 255 4.41 -1.30 15.45
CA HIS A 255 5.12 -0.39 16.36
C HIS A 255 4.48 1.01 16.37
N ALA A 256 3.38 1.20 15.65
CA ALA A 256 2.76 2.51 15.49
C ALA A 256 2.19 3.05 16.80
N SER A 257 2.38 4.34 17.07
CA SER A 257 1.78 5.01 18.22
C SER A 257 0.33 5.37 17.93
N VAL A 258 -0.59 5.03 18.85
CA VAL A 258 -2.03 5.26 18.71
C VAL A 258 -2.51 6.24 19.77
N ALA A 259 -3.05 7.37 19.34
CA ALA A 259 -3.60 8.40 20.22
C ALA A 259 -5.04 8.80 19.81
N GLY A 260 -5.97 8.68 20.75
CA GLY A 260 -7.36 9.10 20.62
C GLY A 260 -7.60 10.54 21.06
N THR A 261 -8.28 11.34 20.23
CA THR A 261 -8.57 12.76 20.54
C THR A 261 -10.05 13.10 20.72
N GLY A 262 -10.97 12.24 20.27
CA GLY A 262 -12.42 12.53 20.35
C GLY A 262 -13.08 12.13 21.68
N THR A 263 -14.32 12.57 21.87
CA THR A 263 -15.02 12.58 23.18
C THR A 263 -16.00 11.43 23.42
N PHE A 264 -16.23 10.57 22.43
CA PHE A 264 -17.16 9.44 22.52
C PHE A 264 -16.44 8.11 22.78
N LYS A 265 -17.21 7.08 23.17
CA LYS A 265 -16.72 5.72 23.43
C LYS A 265 -16.24 5.03 22.17
N LYS A 266 -15.04 4.42 22.23
CA LYS A 266 -14.26 3.97 21.07
C LYS A 266 -13.48 2.69 21.34
N TYR A 267 -12.92 2.10 20.29
CA TYR A 267 -12.06 0.92 20.35
C TYR A 267 -10.65 1.27 19.88
N PHE A 268 -9.66 1.17 20.76
CA PHE A 268 -8.25 1.43 20.45
C PHE A 268 -7.44 0.18 20.70
N GLY A 269 -6.72 -0.30 19.68
CA GLY A 269 -5.82 -1.44 19.78
C GLY A 269 -4.43 -1.12 19.26
N GLY A 270 -3.39 -1.67 19.89
CA GLY A 270 -2.02 -1.52 19.36
C GLY A 270 -1.82 -2.18 17.99
N LEU A 271 -2.59 -3.21 17.67
CA LEU A 271 -2.62 -3.84 16.35
C LEU A 271 -3.98 -3.62 15.64
N ILE A 272 -5.08 -4.03 16.27
CA ILE A 272 -6.43 -3.99 15.68
C ILE A 272 -7.38 -3.18 16.56
N GLY A 273 -8.07 -2.19 15.99
CA GLY A 273 -9.09 -1.42 16.72
C GLY A 273 -10.28 -2.30 17.11
N TRP A 274 -10.95 -2.89 16.12
CA TRP A 274 -12.03 -3.84 16.30
C TRP A 274 -11.86 -5.08 15.43
N ASN A 275 -11.78 -6.25 16.05
CA ASN A 275 -11.81 -7.56 15.41
C ASN A 275 -13.26 -8.09 15.35
N TYR A 276 -13.90 -7.96 14.19
CA TYR A 276 -15.33 -8.22 13.98
C TYR A 276 -15.66 -9.72 13.89
N SER A 277 -16.92 -10.10 14.13
CA SER A 277 -17.37 -11.50 14.05
C SER A 277 -16.99 -12.16 12.72
N GLY A 278 -16.43 -13.37 12.78
CA GLY A 278 -15.97 -14.13 11.61
C GLY A 278 -14.52 -13.83 11.17
N SER A 279 -13.89 -12.78 11.68
CA SER A 279 -12.50 -12.42 11.37
C SER A 279 -11.47 -13.25 12.15
N GLN A 280 -10.21 -13.18 11.71
CA GLN A 280 -9.09 -13.87 12.35
C GLN A 280 -7.90 -12.92 12.54
N CYS A 281 -7.24 -13.03 13.69
CA CYS A 281 -5.94 -12.42 13.96
C CYS A 281 -4.98 -13.52 14.43
N ILE A 282 -3.91 -13.77 13.68
CA ILE A 282 -3.03 -14.93 13.86
C ILE A 282 -1.57 -14.48 13.87
N ASN A 283 -0.74 -15.05 14.75
CA ASN A 283 0.71 -14.86 14.77
C ASN A 283 1.15 -13.41 14.63
N SER A 284 0.49 -12.50 15.35
CA SER A 284 0.71 -11.06 15.18
C SER A 284 0.98 -10.36 16.50
N PHE A 285 1.71 -9.25 16.46
CA PHE A 285 2.05 -8.55 17.71
C PHE A 285 2.08 -7.02 17.62
N SER A 286 1.96 -6.37 18.78
CA SER A 286 2.08 -4.91 18.90
C SER A 286 3.02 -4.49 20.01
N THR A 287 3.75 -3.40 19.78
CA THR A 287 4.59 -2.75 20.79
C THR A 287 4.41 -1.23 20.84
N GLY A 288 3.69 -0.64 19.89
CA GLY A 288 3.44 0.80 19.89
C GLY A 288 2.63 1.28 21.10
N THR A 289 2.84 2.53 21.50
CA THR A 289 2.09 3.17 22.59
C THR A 289 0.61 3.27 22.24
N VAL A 290 -0.28 3.05 23.22
CA VAL A 290 -1.71 3.20 23.00
C VAL A 290 -2.29 4.13 24.08
N ASN A 291 -2.89 5.23 23.63
CA ASN A 291 -3.60 6.18 24.49
C ASN A 291 -5.01 6.39 23.92
N GLY A 292 -6.02 5.81 24.58
CA GLY A 292 -7.42 5.93 24.15
C GLY A 292 -8.09 7.28 24.43
N GLY A 293 -7.33 8.28 24.87
CA GLY A 293 -7.81 9.61 25.21
C GLY A 293 -8.54 9.67 26.55
N THR A 294 -9.33 10.73 26.74
CA THR A 294 -10.04 11.02 28.01
C THR A 294 -11.47 10.47 28.08
N ALA A 295 -12.00 9.99 26.97
CA ALA A 295 -13.34 9.39 26.88
C ALA A 295 -13.36 7.93 27.40
N PRO A 296 -14.51 7.39 27.82
CA PRO A 296 -14.62 5.98 28.18
C PRO A 296 -14.40 5.09 26.96
N SER A 297 -13.16 4.66 26.74
CA SER A 297 -12.72 3.87 25.59
C SER A 297 -12.38 2.44 25.99
N TYR A 298 -12.61 1.47 25.10
CA TYR A 298 -12.00 0.15 25.21
C TYR A 298 -10.62 0.23 24.60
N VAL A 299 -9.61 0.20 25.46
CA VAL A 299 -8.20 0.29 25.07
C VAL A 299 -7.56 -1.05 25.34
N GLY A 300 -7.00 -1.66 24.29
CA GLY A 300 -6.28 -2.91 24.39
C GLY A 300 -4.86 -2.76 23.84
N GLY A 301 -3.90 -3.42 24.48
CA GLY A 301 -2.51 -3.42 24.01
C GLY A 301 -2.36 -4.06 22.63
N LEU A 302 -3.18 -5.09 22.31
CA LEU A 302 -3.26 -5.70 20.98
C LEU A 302 -4.55 -5.33 20.26
N VAL A 303 -5.70 -5.67 20.85
CA VAL A 303 -7.04 -5.52 20.26
C VAL A 303 -7.93 -4.68 21.16
N GLY A 304 -8.51 -3.61 20.61
CA GLY A 304 -9.42 -2.73 21.35
C GLY A 304 -10.73 -3.44 21.70
N ARG A 305 -11.44 -3.95 20.69
CA ARG A 305 -12.64 -4.80 20.83
C ARG A 305 -12.48 -6.09 20.03
N ASN A 306 -12.78 -7.22 20.65
CA ASN A 306 -12.77 -8.51 19.98
C ASN A 306 -14.17 -9.14 19.93
N SER A 307 -14.50 -9.76 18.81
CA SER A 307 -15.72 -10.56 18.61
C SER A 307 -15.44 -11.81 17.77
N ALA A 308 -14.17 -12.18 17.60
CA ALA A 308 -13.75 -13.33 16.80
C ALA A 308 -12.40 -13.92 17.28
N SER A 309 -11.72 -14.69 16.42
CA SER A 309 -10.52 -15.43 16.80
C SER A 309 -9.30 -14.51 16.91
N VAL A 310 -8.51 -14.72 17.97
CA VAL A 310 -7.19 -14.13 18.17
C VAL A 310 -6.28 -15.25 18.67
N THR A 311 -5.33 -15.68 17.84
CA THR A 311 -4.54 -16.91 18.06
C THR A 311 -3.05 -16.62 17.97
N ALA A 312 -2.29 -17.03 18.98
CA ALA A 312 -0.83 -16.83 19.04
C ALA A 312 -0.40 -15.37 18.79
N CYS A 313 -1.19 -14.40 19.26
CA CYS A 313 -0.89 -12.98 19.15
C CYS A 313 -0.47 -12.37 20.48
N PHE A 314 0.41 -11.38 20.44
CA PHE A 314 1.08 -10.84 21.63
C PHE A 314 1.08 -9.30 21.67
N TRP A 315 1.10 -8.70 22.85
CA TRP A 315 1.46 -7.29 22.96
C TRP A 315 2.46 -7.03 24.08
N ASN A 316 3.26 -5.99 23.90
CA ASN A 316 4.17 -5.52 24.92
C ASN A 316 3.44 -4.64 25.94
N THR A 317 3.33 -5.07 27.20
CA THR A 317 2.66 -4.28 28.25
C THR A 317 3.43 -3.05 28.68
N GLU A 318 4.74 -3.04 28.52
CA GLU A 318 5.64 -1.97 28.98
C GLU A 318 5.65 -0.82 27.98
N THR A 319 5.89 -1.14 26.70
CA THR A 319 5.96 -0.10 25.65
C THR A 319 4.58 0.40 25.22
N SER A 320 3.55 -0.45 25.25
CA SER A 320 2.18 0.02 24.96
C SER A 320 1.61 0.89 26.08
N GLY A 321 2.09 0.70 27.32
CA GLY A 321 1.50 1.28 28.52
C GLY A 321 0.15 0.67 28.92
N ILE A 322 -0.28 -0.43 28.27
CA ILE A 322 -1.59 -1.03 28.47
C ILE A 322 -1.49 -2.44 29.08
N PRO A 323 -2.09 -2.68 30.27
CA PRO A 323 -1.99 -3.97 30.95
C PRO A 323 -2.96 -5.04 30.41
N THR A 324 -3.98 -4.67 29.63
CA THR A 324 -5.05 -5.58 29.18
C THR A 324 -5.31 -5.48 27.68
N SER A 325 -6.01 -6.47 27.13
CA SER A 325 -6.43 -6.49 25.73
C SER A 325 -7.68 -7.34 25.58
N SER A 326 -8.51 -7.07 24.58
CA SER A 326 -9.69 -7.89 24.28
C SER A 326 -9.35 -9.26 23.66
N GLY A 327 -8.07 -9.51 23.37
CA GLY A 327 -7.54 -10.78 22.88
C GLY A 327 -6.01 -10.79 22.83
N GLY A 328 -5.43 -11.97 22.63
CA GLY A 328 -3.98 -12.21 22.64
C GLY A 328 -3.41 -12.44 24.04
N PHE A 329 -2.08 -12.47 24.15
CA PHE A 329 -1.37 -12.64 25.42
C PHE A 329 -0.41 -11.48 25.72
N ALA A 330 -0.44 -11.03 26.97
CA ALA A 330 0.45 -10.00 27.49
C ALA A 330 1.88 -10.53 27.56
N LYS A 331 2.86 -9.72 27.16
CA LYS A 331 4.29 -10.02 27.25
C LYS A 331 5.08 -8.78 27.69
N THR A 332 6.18 -8.99 28.39
CA THR A 332 7.18 -7.93 28.64
C THR A 332 8.07 -7.73 27.41
N THR A 333 8.89 -6.68 27.43
CA THR A 333 9.91 -6.46 26.40
C THR A 333 10.87 -7.64 26.32
N ASP A 334 11.38 -8.11 27.46
CA ASP A 334 12.29 -9.25 27.52
C ASP A 334 11.67 -10.52 26.92
N GLN A 335 10.39 -10.79 27.22
CA GLN A 335 9.69 -11.96 26.66
C GLN A 335 9.46 -11.85 25.15
N LEU A 336 9.22 -10.64 24.62
CA LEU A 336 9.05 -10.43 23.17
C LEU A 336 10.38 -10.37 22.42
N MET A 337 11.51 -10.25 23.11
CA MET A 337 12.83 -10.41 22.51
C MET A 337 13.37 -11.84 22.69
N ASP A 338 12.72 -12.67 23.51
CA ASP A 338 13.02 -14.09 23.63
C ASP A 338 12.39 -14.90 22.48
N ILE A 339 13.22 -15.53 21.66
CA ILE A 339 12.77 -16.37 20.52
C ILE A 339 11.87 -17.52 20.96
N TYR A 340 12.03 -18.05 22.18
CA TYR A 340 11.24 -19.17 22.67
C TYR A 340 9.76 -18.80 22.85
N THR A 341 9.45 -17.52 23.12
CA THR A 341 8.06 -17.04 23.12
C THR A 341 7.32 -17.33 21.82
N PHE A 342 8.03 -17.30 20.69
CA PHE A 342 7.44 -17.46 19.36
C PHE A 342 7.52 -18.91 18.87
N THR A 343 8.61 -19.63 19.14
CA THR A 343 8.71 -21.05 18.78
C THR A 343 7.72 -21.91 19.56
N ASP A 344 7.51 -21.62 20.85
CA ASP A 344 6.52 -22.33 21.68
C ASP A 344 5.08 -22.04 21.22
N ALA A 345 4.87 -20.90 20.57
CA ALA A 345 3.62 -20.51 19.93
C ALA A 345 3.50 -20.99 18.47
N ALA A 346 4.46 -21.80 18.00
CA ALA A 346 4.53 -22.36 16.65
C ALA A 346 4.57 -21.31 15.51
N TRP A 347 5.18 -20.15 15.75
CA TRP A 347 5.45 -19.18 14.67
C TRP A 347 6.47 -19.74 13.68
N ASP A 348 6.30 -19.44 12.39
CA ASP A 348 7.24 -19.82 11.34
C ASP A 348 8.48 -18.90 11.36
N MET A 349 9.44 -19.26 12.21
CA MET A 349 10.74 -18.58 12.32
C MET A 349 11.71 -18.97 11.20
N GLN A 350 11.33 -19.88 10.30
CA GLN A 350 12.18 -20.32 9.19
C GLN A 350 11.93 -19.48 7.94
N ASN A 351 10.66 -19.24 7.59
CA ASN A 351 10.30 -18.62 6.32
C ASN A 351 9.64 -17.24 6.46
N THR A 352 8.96 -16.98 7.59
CA THR A 352 8.16 -15.74 7.75
C THR A 352 8.84 -14.73 8.65
N TRP A 353 9.30 -15.16 9.82
CA TRP A 353 9.86 -14.30 10.84
C TRP A 353 11.37 -14.46 10.98
N ASN A 354 12.06 -13.39 11.37
CA ASN A 354 13.45 -13.41 11.82
C ASN A 354 13.59 -12.61 13.13
N MET A 355 14.53 -13.00 14.00
CA MET A 355 14.87 -12.26 15.22
C MET A 355 16.17 -12.74 15.85
N GLY A 356 16.88 -11.84 16.52
CA GLY A 356 17.98 -12.19 17.43
C GLY A 356 17.48 -12.43 18.85
N HIS A 357 17.83 -13.56 19.45
CA HIS A 357 17.45 -13.93 20.83
C HIS A 357 17.99 -12.89 21.84
N HIS A 358 17.06 -12.21 22.53
CA HIS A 358 17.28 -11.05 23.40
C HIS A 358 18.00 -9.86 22.74
N GLN A 359 17.88 -9.70 21.43
CA GLN A 359 18.48 -8.59 20.68
C GLN A 359 17.44 -7.73 19.96
N THR A 360 16.45 -8.38 19.33
CA THR A 360 15.42 -7.69 18.55
C THR A 360 14.03 -8.28 18.84
N TYR A 361 12.99 -7.50 18.57
CA TYR A 361 11.65 -8.07 18.33
C TYR A 361 11.65 -8.90 17.03
N PRO A 362 10.65 -9.77 16.80
CA PRO A 362 10.42 -10.38 15.50
C PRO A 362 10.19 -9.34 14.41
N TYR A 363 10.78 -9.57 13.25
CA TYR A 363 10.53 -8.80 12.04
C TYR A 363 10.31 -9.73 10.85
N ILE A 364 9.63 -9.23 9.83
CA ILE A 364 9.31 -10.02 8.64
C ILE A 364 10.57 -10.27 7.82
N ARG A 365 10.79 -11.54 7.45
CA ARG A 365 11.83 -11.94 6.50
C ARG A 365 11.44 -11.45 5.12
N LEU A 366 12.20 -10.48 4.60
CA LEU A 366 12.07 -10.03 3.22
C LEU A 366 12.90 -10.95 2.32
N TRP A 367 12.30 -11.45 1.22
CA TRP A 367 12.98 -12.27 0.21
C TRP A 367 13.94 -11.43 -0.64
N GLN A 368 14.85 -10.70 0.02
CA GLN A 368 16.08 -10.11 -0.51
C GLN A 368 17.12 -9.96 0.62
N SER A 369 16.99 -10.69 1.73
CA SER A 369 18.01 -10.58 2.79
C SER A 369 19.29 -11.23 2.31
N SER A 370 20.22 -10.40 1.88
CA SER A 370 21.65 -10.71 1.72
C SER A 370 22.31 -11.04 3.06
N ASP A 371 21.52 -11.47 4.05
CA ASP A 371 21.86 -11.91 5.40
C ASP A 371 21.68 -13.44 5.38
N PHE A 372 22.67 -14.11 4.79
CA PHE A 372 22.69 -15.57 4.64
C PHE A 372 23.13 -16.26 5.93
N ASN A 373 23.84 -15.54 6.81
CA ASN A 373 24.32 -16.06 8.09
C ASN A 373 23.28 -15.91 9.22
N ARG A 374 22.22 -15.12 9.01
CA ARG A 374 21.08 -14.87 9.91
C ARG A 374 21.49 -14.16 11.20
N ASP A 375 22.50 -13.30 11.15
CA ASP A 375 22.94 -12.50 12.30
C ASP A 375 22.26 -11.11 12.38
N GLY A 376 21.41 -10.77 11.40
CA GLY A 376 20.69 -9.51 11.35
C GLY A 376 21.51 -8.34 10.79
N ILE A 377 22.73 -8.60 10.32
CA ILE A 377 23.62 -7.67 9.65
C ILE A 377 23.84 -8.20 8.22
N VAL A 378 23.87 -7.32 7.22
CA VAL A 378 24.33 -7.68 5.88
C VAL A 378 25.79 -7.29 5.77
N ASP A 379 26.69 -8.26 5.85
CA ASP A 379 28.14 -8.04 5.79
C ASP A 379 28.87 -9.04 4.87
N MET A 380 30.21 -9.04 4.88
CA MET A 380 30.99 -9.94 4.03
C MET A 380 30.87 -11.42 4.42
N GLN A 381 30.40 -11.74 5.61
CA GLN A 381 30.16 -13.11 6.06
C GLN A 381 28.97 -13.72 5.33
N ASP A 382 27.97 -12.90 4.99
CA ASP A 382 26.85 -13.35 4.18
C ASP A 382 27.26 -13.66 2.75
N LEU A 383 28.15 -12.84 2.19
CA LEU A 383 28.73 -13.09 0.87
C LEU A 383 29.55 -14.40 0.88
N ALA A 384 30.27 -14.67 1.97
CA ALA A 384 31.02 -15.91 2.14
C ALA A 384 30.09 -17.14 2.24
N ASN A 385 28.96 -17.03 2.95
CA ASN A 385 27.96 -18.09 3.04
C ASN A 385 27.23 -18.33 1.72
N LEU A 386 26.92 -17.27 0.97
CA LEU A 386 26.41 -17.39 -0.40
C LEU A 386 27.43 -18.13 -1.30
N ALA A 387 28.70 -17.72 -1.28
CA ALA A 387 29.75 -18.33 -2.10
C ALA A 387 29.95 -19.83 -1.81
N GLN A 388 29.80 -20.27 -0.55
CA GLN A 388 29.88 -21.68 -0.18
C GLN A 388 28.73 -22.53 -0.72
N GLN A 389 27.54 -21.96 -0.91
CA GLN A 389 26.39 -22.67 -1.48
C GLN A 389 26.49 -22.88 -3.00
N TRP A 390 27.27 -22.05 -3.70
CA TRP A 390 27.48 -22.15 -5.16
C TRP A 390 28.65 -23.07 -5.54
N LEU A 391 29.42 -23.54 -4.57
CA LEU A 391 30.58 -24.44 -4.77
C LEU A 391 30.27 -25.91 -4.43
N GLN A 392 29.00 -26.30 -4.31
CA GLN A 392 28.56 -27.69 -4.13
C GLN A 392 27.93 -28.27 -5.40
#